data_AF-A0A089L7B4-F1
#
_entry.id   AF-A0A089L7B4-F1
#
_cell.length_a   1.000
_cell.length_b   1.000
_cell.length_c   1.000
_cell.angle_alpha   90.00
_cell.angle_beta   90.00
_cell.angle_gamma   90.00
#
_symmetry.space_group_name_H-M   'P 1'
#
loop_
_entity.id
_entity.type
_entity.pdbx_description
1 polymer ?
#
loop_
_entity_poly.entity_id
_entity_poly.type
_entity_poly.pdbx_seq_one_letter_code
_entity_poly.pdbx_strand_id
1 'polypeptide(L)'
;MRTATQFLLTLFAWIMFVIGGFTFLRLEADSNVQASRPEQPTVALAPYTGTGDLKKVSGEQLIGMIPQALEGDYILVIDGIVFNEETDLDAVDLRGVPGAAYELRVTRTNEMVTEISAAR
;
A
#
# COMPACT_ATOMS: atom_id res chain seq x y z
N MET A 1 -1.92 -13.52 62.46
CA MET A 1 -2.64 -14.19 61.34
C MET A 1 -2.79 -13.31 60.09
N ARG A 2 -2.97 -11.98 60.21
CA ARG A 2 -3.17 -11.06 59.06
C ARG A 2 -1.91 -10.82 58.19
N THR A 3 -0.72 -10.83 58.79
CA THR A 3 0.56 -10.64 58.09
C THR A 3 0.98 -11.88 57.29
N ALA A 4 0.75 -13.08 57.84
CA ALA A 4 1.04 -14.34 57.15
C ALA A 4 0.16 -14.53 55.91
N THR A 5 -1.12 -14.18 55.99
CA THR A 5 -2.05 -14.23 54.84
C THR A 5 -1.70 -13.20 53.77
N GLN A 6 -1.30 -11.98 54.15
CA GLN A 6 -0.81 -10.97 53.20
C GLN A 6 0.49 -11.39 52.50
N PHE A 7 1.42 -12.01 53.24
CA PHE A 7 2.64 -12.56 52.65
C PHE A 7 2.33 -13.66 51.63
N LEU A 8 1.43 -14.57 51.96
CA LEU A 8 1.03 -15.69 51.09
C LEU A 8 0.31 -15.21 49.83
N LEU A 9 -0.56 -14.19 49.94
CA LEU A 9 -1.22 -13.57 48.79
C LEU A 9 -0.24 -12.82 47.88
N THR A 10 0.72 -12.10 48.46
CA THR A 10 1.74 -11.40 47.68
C THR A 10 2.64 -12.38 46.94
N LEU A 11 3.05 -13.47 47.61
CA LEU A 11 3.82 -14.54 47.00
C LEU A 11 3.05 -15.21 45.86
N PHE A 12 1.77 -15.49 46.07
CA PHE A 12 0.89 -16.05 45.05
C PHE A 12 0.75 -15.12 43.82
N ALA A 13 0.58 -13.82 44.04
CA ALA A 13 0.51 -12.83 42.96
C ALA A 13 1.81 -12.78 42.14
N TRP A 14 2.97 -12.84 42.80
CA TRP A 14 4.27 -12.90 42.11
C TRP A 14 4.43 -14.16 41.28
N ILE A 15 3.99 -15.31 41.78
CA ILE A 15 4.03 -16.58 41.03
C ILE A 15 3.13 -16.49 39.79
N MET A 16 1.90 -15.99 39.93
CA MET A 16 0.98 -15.78 38.81
C MET A 16 1.55 -14.81 37.77
N PHE A 17 2.18 -13.71 38.22
CA PHE A 17 2.80 -12.73 37.34
C PHE A 17 3.97 -13.33 36.54
N VAL A 18 4.85 -14.10 37.19
CA VAL A 18 5.99 -14.74 36.52
C VAL A 18 5.53 -15.78 35.51
N ILE A 19 4.56 -16.62 35.88
CA ILE A 19 4.02 -17.66 34.98
C ILE A 19 3.33 -16.99 33.79
N GLY A 20 2.43 -16.04 34.02
CA GLY A 20 1.71 -15.33 32.96
C GLY A 20 2.63 -14.55 32.04
N GLY A 21 3.55 -13.77 32.60
CA GLY A 21 4.53 -12.98 31.86
C GLY A 21 5.48 -13.83 31.02
N PHE A 22 5.98 -14.94 31.58
CA PHE A 22 6.86 -15.85 30.83
C PHE A 22 6.12 -16.57 29.70
N THR A 23 4.85 -16.95 29.93
CA THR A 23 4.02 -17.61 28.89
C THR A 23 3.72 -16.65 27.74
N PHE A 24 3.42 -15.39 28.05
CA PHE A 24 3.22 -14.32 27.07
C PHE A 24 4.48 -14.08 26.22
N LEU A 25 5.63 -13.88 26.86
CA LEU A 25 6.90 -13.67 26.16
C LEU A 25 7.27 -14.87 25.26
N ARG A 26 6.99 -16.09 25.71
CA ARG A 26 7.22 -17.29 24.90
C ARG A 26 6.29 -17.34 23.68
N LEU A 27 5.01 -17.01 23.84
CA LEU A 27 4.05 -16.96 22.74
C LEU A 27 4.40 -15.86 21.73
N GLU A 28 4.89 -14.71 22.19
CA GLU A 28 5.31 -13.63 21.31
C GLU A 28 6.63 -13.95 20.59
N ALA A 29 7.55 -14.67 21.25
CA ALA A 29 8.78 -15.15 20.63
C ALA A 29 8.56 -16.29 19.62
N ASP A 30 7.62 -17.21 19.88
CA ASP A 30 7.22 -18.27 18.95
C ASP A 30 6.27 -17.77 17.85
N SER A 31 5.65 -16.59 18.04
CA SER A 31 4.98 -15.83 16.99
C SER A 31 6.03 -15.21 16.06
N ASN A 32 6.84 -16.08 15.46
CA ASN A 32 7.54 -15.80 14.23
C ASN A 32 6.43 -15.62 13.20
N VAL A 33 5.85 -14.42 13.16
CA VAL A 33 5.07 -13.92 12.04
C VAL A 33 6.02 -14.18 10.89
N GLN A 34 5.75 -15.25 10.15
CA GLN A 34 6.32 -15.45 8.83
C GLN A 34 5.90 -14.18 8.13
N ALA A 35 6.79 -13.18 8.13
CA ALA A 35 6.66 -12.03 7.29
C ALA A 35 6.40 -12.66 5.95
N SER A 36 5.15 -12.59 5.47
CA SER A 36 4.76 -13.11 4.17
C SER A 36 5.87 -12.64 3.29
N ARG A 37 6.74 -13.56 2.87
CA ARG A 37 7.80 -13.23 1.95
C ARG A 37 6.97 -12.73 0.79
N PRO A 38 6.99 -11.42 0.47
CA PRO A 38 6.18 -10.94 -0.62
C PRO A 38 6.58 -11.86 -1.76
N GLU A 39 5.61 -12.62 -2.30
CA GLU A 39 5.81 -13.36 -3.54
C GLU A 39 6.51 -12.35 -4.42
N GLN A 40 7.76 -12.69 -4.81
CA GLN A 40 8.68 -11.76 -5.46
C GLN A 40 7.82 -10.86 -6.32
N PRO A 41 7.76 -9.55 -6.02
CA PRO A 41 6.86 -8.70 -6.74
C PRO A 41 7.39 -8.83 -8.15
N THR A 42 6.65 -9.56 -8.98
CA THR A 42 6.94 -9.67 -10.39
C THR A 42 6.39 -8.36 -10.95
N VAL A 43 6.89 -7.26 -10.39
CA VAL A 43 6.98 -5.98 -11.06
C VAL A 43 7.83 -6.37 -12.23
N ALA A 44 7.18 -6.59 -13.36
CA ALA A 44 7.86 -6.51 -14.62
C ALA A 44 8.59 -5.16 -14.55
N LEU A 45 9.91 -5.21 -14.31
CA LEU A 45 10.78 -4.09 -14.59
C LEU A 45 10.54 -3.87 -16.08
N ALA A 46 9.69 -2.91 -16.40
CA ALA A 46 9.56 -2.36 -17.74
C ALA A 46 10.65 -1.29 -17.79
N PRO A 47 11.91 -1.63 -18.15
CA PRO A 47 12.94 -0.62 -18.30
C PRO A 47 12.41 0.43 -19.26
N TYR A 48 12.45 1.68 -18.84
CA TYR A 48 12.11 2.79 -19.71
C TYR A 48 13.09 2.78 -20.88
N THR A 49 12.68 2.21 -22.03
CA THR A 49 13.50 2.05 -23.23
C THR A 49 13.72 3.37 -23.97
N GLY A 50 13.23 4.48 -23.40
CA GLY A 50 13.68 5.83 -23.69
C GLY A 50 13.83 6.13 -25.17
N THR A 51 12.78 5.92 -25.98
CA THR A 51 12.68 6.44 -27.36
C THR A 51 11.23 6.46 -27.90
N GLY A 52 10.22 6.36 -27.04
CA GLY A 52 8.82 6.56 -27.43
C GLY A 52 8.44 8.03 -27.29
N ASP A 53 7.74 8.57 -28.28
CA ASP A 53 6.99 9.83 -28.16
C ASP A 53 6.45 9.98 -26.74
N LEU A 54 6.87 11.02 -25.98
CA LEU A 54 6.40 11.24 -24.59
C LEU A 54 4.88 11.45 -24.51
N LYS A 55 4.25 11.68 -25.66
CA LYS A 55 2.81 11.68 -25.80
C LYS A 55 2.21 10.28 -25.75
N LYS A 56 2.98 9.20 -25.82
CA LYS A 56 2.47 7.82 -25.85
C LYS A 56 3.02 7.02 -24.69
N VAL A 57 2.12 6.49 -23.87
CA VAL A 57 2.47 5.57 -22.79
C VAL A 57 1.73 4.25 -22.92
N SER A 58 2.30 3.20 -22.35
CA SER A 58 1.59 1.92 -22.25
C SER A 58 0.57 1.99 -21.11
N GLY A 59 -0.49 1.20 -21.22
CA GLY A 59 -1.49 1.13 -20.16
C GLY A 59 -0.93 0.62 -18.84
N GLU A 60 0.12 -0.21 -18.84
CA GLU A 60 0.81 -0.61 -17.60
C GLU A 60 1.48 0.57 -16.90
N GLN A 61 2.09 1.48 -17.68
CA GLN A 61 2.64 2.72 -17.13
C GLN A 61 1.54 3.60 -16.56
N LEU A 62 0.39 3.67 -17.25
CA LEU A 62 -0.77 4.43 -16.81
C LEU A 62 -1.36 3.90 -15.50
N ILE A 63 -1.49 2.57 -15.36
CA ILE A 63 -1.92 1.92 -14.11
C ILE A 63 -0.93 2.24 -12.98
N GLY A 64 0.37 2.28 -13.28
CA GLY A 64 1.41 2.67 -12.32
C GLY A 64 1.28 4.09 -11.77
N MET A 65 0.51 4.97 -12.41
CA MET A 65 0.27 6.36 -11.99
C MET A 65 -0.92 6.48 -11.02
N ILE A 66 -1.79 5.47 -10.96
CA ILE A 66 -3.00 5.50 -10.12
C ILE A 66 -2.68 5.71 -8.64
N PRO A 67 -1.70 5.02 -8.01
CA PRO A 67 -1.43 5.20 -6.58
C PRO A 67 -1.12 6.65 -6.20
N GLN A 68 -0.30 7.35 -6.99
CA GLN A 68 0.04 8.75 -6.74
C GLN A 68 -1.16 9.69 -6.93
N ALA A 69 -2.03 9.39 -7.90
CA ALA A 69 -3.24 10.17 -8.11
C ALA A 69 -4.24 10.01 -6.94
N LEU A 70 -4.32 8.82 -6.35
CA LEU A 70 -5.13 8.55 -5.15
C LEU A 70 -4.52 9.19 -3.89
N GLU A 71 -3.20 9.43 -3.87
CA GLU A 71 -2.52 10.15 -2.79
C GLU A 71 -2.67 11.68 -2.89
N GLY A 72 -3.27 12.19 -3.99
CA GLY A 72 -3.56 13.61 -4.18
C GLY A 72 -2.47 14.41 -4.89
N ASP A 73 -1.40 13.78 -5.36
CA ASP A 73 -0.29 14.46 -6.05
C ASP A 73 -0.75 15.15 -7.35
N TYR A 74 -1.72 14.54 -8.04
CA TYR A 74 -2.34 15.05 -9.25
C TYR A 74 -3.66 14.35 -9.52
N ILE A 75 -4.52 14.96 -10.34
CA ILE A 75 -5.72 14.30 -10.87
C ILE A 75 -5.31 13.48 -12.09
N LEU A 76 -5.60 12.18 -12.11
CA LEU A 76 -5.38 11.32 -13.26
C LEU A 76 -6.70 11.04 -13.97
N VAL A 77 -6.76 11.18 -15.28
CA VAL A 77 -7.95 10.90 -16.09
C VAL A 77 -7.60 9.85 -17.14
N ILE A 78 -8.25 8.68 -17.10
CA ILE A 78 -8.04 7.58 -18.05
C ILE A 78 -9.35 7.35 -18.80
N ASP A 79 -9.38 7.59 -20.11
CA ASP A 79 -10.59 7.41 -20.95
C ASP A 79 -11.85 8.10 -20.38
N GLY A 80 -11.67 9.23 -19.69
CA GLY A 80 -12.75 9.98 -19.03
C GLY A 80 -13.10 9.53 -17.61
N ILE A 81 -12.45 8.49 -17.09
CA ILE A 81 -12.54 8.07 -15.68
C ILE A 81 -11.53 8.89 -14.88
N VAL A 82 -12.00 9.57 -13.84
CA VAL A 82 -11.17 10.38 -12.96
C VAL A 82 -10.68 9.54 -11.77
N PHE A 83 -9.40 9.67 -11.46
CA PHE A 83 -8.73 9.09 -10.30
C PHE A 83 -8.17 10.22 -9.45
N ASN A 84 -8.62 10.27 -8.20
CA ASN A 84 -8.25 11.21 -7.14
C ASN A 84 -8.46 10.55 -5.77
N GLU A 85 -8.21 11.29 -4.68
CA GLU A 85 -8.37 10.81 -3.29
C GLU A 85 -9.76 10.26 -2.95
N GLU A 86 -10.80 10.68 -3.68
CA GLU A 86 -12.20 10.27 -3.46
C GLU A 86 -12.62 9.08 -4.33
N THR A 87 -11.73 8.59 -5.20
CA THR A 87 -12.05 7.56 -6.17
C THR A 87 -12.12 6.18 -5.51
N ASP A 88 -13.27 5.53 -5.64
CA ASP A 88 -13.44 4.13 -5.25
C ASP A 88 -12.91 3.19 -6.34
N LEU A 89 -11.79 2.50 -6.05
CA LEU A 89 -11.15 1.57 -6.97
C LEU A 89 -11.99 0.32 -7.26
N ASP A 90 -12.90 -0.07 -6.37
CA ASP A 90 -13.73 -1.26 -6.56
C ASP A 90 -14.80 -1.03 -7.65
N ALA A 91 -15.10 0.24 -7.96
CA ALA A 91 -16.03 0.65 -8.99
C ALA A 91 -15.39 0.81 -10.39
N VAL A 92 -14.07 0.67 -10.51
CA VAL A 92 -13.32 0.93 -11.75
C VAL A 92 -12.88 -0.38 -12.41
N ASP A 93 -13.26 -0.57 -13.67
CA ASP A 93 -12.79 -1.70 -14.49
C ASP A 93 -11.57 -1.31 -15.34
N LEU A 94 -10.38 -1.73 -14.91
CA LEU A 94 -9.10 -1.49 -15.61
C LEU A 94 -8.67 -2.64 -16.52
N ARG A 95 -9.50 -3.68 -16.74
CA ARG A 95 -9.09 -4.88 -17.50
C ARG A 95 -8.73 -4.60 -18.96
N GLY A 96 -9.23 -3.51 -19.53
CA GLY A 96 -8.93 -3.06 -20.90
C GLY A 96 -7.69 -2.18 -21.02
N VAL A 97 -7.05 -1.82 -19.91
CA VAL A 97 -5.91 -0.89 -19.88
C VAL A 97 -4.58 -1.59 -20.23
N PRO A 98 -4.24 -2.78 -19.70
CA PRO A 98 -3.00 -3.48 -20.04
C PRO A 98 -2.85 -3.74 -21.56
N GLY A 99 -1.66 -3.51 -22.10
CA GLY A 99 -1.33 -3.72 -23.52
C GLY A 99 -1.82 -2.64 -24.50
N ALA A 100 -2.63 -1.67 -24.05
CA ALA A 100 -3.08 -0.55 -24.88
C ALA A 100 -2.07 0.61 -24.84
N ALA A 101 -2.01 1.38 -25.94
CA ALA A 101 -1.22 2.60 -26.02
C ALA A 101 -2.15 3.81 -25.84
N TYR A 102 -1.78 4.73 -24.95
CA TYR A 102 -2.55 5.92 -24.63
C TYR A 102 -1.80 7.19 -25.00
N GLU A 103 -2.52 8.17 -25.54
CA GLU A 103 -2.02 9.53 -25.69
C GLU A 103 -2.12 10.30 -24.37
N LEU A 104 -0.99 10.80 -23.86
CA LEU A 104 -0.87 11.44 -22.56
C LEU A 104 -0.72 12.96 -22.68
N ARG A 105 -1.57 13.68 -21.94
CA ARG A 105 -1.56 15.13 -21.84
C ARG A 105 -1.36 15.52 -20.38
N VAL A 106 -0.38 16.39 -20.15
CA VAL A 106 -0.04 16.90 -18.82
C VAL A 106 -0.40 18.37 -18.72
N THR A 107 -1.22 18.70 -17.74
CA THR A 107 -1.58 20.08 -17.40
C THR A 107 -0.75 20.52 -16.19
N ARG A 108 -0.11 21.70 -16.32
CA ARG A 108 0.72 22.29 -15.26
C ARG A 108 0.19 23.65 -14.87
N THR A 109 0.16 23.91 -13.56
CA THR A 109 -0.16 25.22 -12.98
C THR A 109 0.98 25.61 -12.05
N ASN A 110 1.57 26.79 -12.24
CA ASN A 110 2.72 27.27 -11.45
C ASN A 110 3.86 26.24 -11.35
N GLU A 111 4.24 25.65 -12.50
CA GLU A 111 5.30 24.63 -12.61
C GLU A 111 4.98 23.28 -11.96
N MET A 112 3.88 23.14 -11.23
CA MET A 112 3.41 21.88 -10.66
C MET A 112 2.46 21.16 -11.61
N VAL A 113 2.55 19.83 -11.67
CA VAL A 113 1.57 19.01 -12.40
C VAL A 113 0.28 18.99 -11.60
N THR A 114 -0.82 19.39 -12.22
CA THR A 114 -2.14 19.40 -11.57
C THR A 114 -3.07 18.33 -12.12
N GLU A 115 -2.91 17.99 -13.39
CA GLU A 115 -3.73 16.97 -14.05
C GLU A 115 -2.92 16.23 -15.10
N ILE A 116 -3.15 14.93 -15.19
CA ILE A 116 -2.66 14.07 -16.24
C ILE A 116 -3.87 13.39 -16.87
N SER A 117 -4.07 13.59 -18.17
CA SER A 117 -5.12 12.91 -18.93
C SER A 117 -4.53 11.95 -19.95
N ALA A 118 -5.16 10.80 -20.11
CA ALA A 118 -4.80 9.75 -21.03
C ALA A 118 -6.04 9.28 -21.80
N ALA A 119 -5.93 9.26 -23.13
CA ALA A 119 -6.98 8.82 -24.03
C ALA A 119 -6.38 7.97 -25.15
N ARG A 120 -7.10 6.95 -25.60
CA ARG A 120 -6.67 6.11 -26.72
C ARG A 120 -6.82 6.77 -28.10
#